data_AF-A0A1Z8NP40-F1
#
_entry.id   AF-A0A1Z8NP40-F1
#
_cell.length_a   1.000
_cell.length_b   1.000
_cell.length_c   1.000
_cell.angle_alpha   90.00
_cell.angle_beta   90.00
_cell.angle_gamma   90.00
#
_symmetry.space_group_name_H-M   'P 1'
#
loop_
_entity.id
_entity.type
_entity.pdbx_description
1 polymer ?
#
loop_
_entity_poly.entity_id
_entity_poly.type
_entity_poly.pdbx_seq_one_letter_code
_entity_poly.pdbx_strand_id
1 'polypeptide(L)'
;MTRSGPPRLPSVLQLDGRRYSVESLPDEIKTLIIDLQKADAVVQNRSRTVQVLKTAHTDLKTKLQQALQQQDLSPDQGIQAPVAPMPAEVPVDDPRASEEQGSESPRPGTVRRAKDKVKGLLRRFMGGDQS
;
A
#
# COMPACT_ATOMS: atom_id res chain seq x y z
N MET A 1 0.31 10.79 29.93
CA MET A 1 0.23 12.24 29.67
C MET A 1 1.57 12.73 29.16
N THR A 2 1.79 12.77 27.85
CA THR A 2 3.00 13.37 27.26
C THR A 2 2.77 14.88 27.17
N ARG A 3 3.54 15.64 27.96
CA ARG A 3 3.49 17.11 27.97
C ARG A 3 4.10 17.63 26.66
N SER A 4 3.30 17.80 25.62
CA SER A 4 3.69 18.61 24.46
C SER A 4 3.56 20.09 24.85
N GLY A 5 4.56 20.60 25.55
CA GLY A 5 4.73 22.04 25.68
C GLY A 5 4.96 22.66 24.29
N PRO A 6 4.63 23.96 24.09
CA PRO A 6 4.93 24.63 22.83
C PRO A 6 6.42 24.45 22.50
N PRO A 7 6.77 24.21 21.22
CA PRO A 7 8.15 24.01 20.82
C PRO A 7 8.97 25.23 21.25
N ARG A 8 9.86 25.04 22.22
CA ARG A 8 10.72 26.12 22.68
C ARG A 8 11.82 26.31 21.66
N LEU A 9 11.85 27.50 21.06
CA LEU A 9 12.97 27.90 20.23
C LEU A 9 14.26 27.93 21.08
N PRO A 10 15.40 27.55 20.49
CA PRO A 10 16.69 27.73 21.15
C PRO A 10 16.93 29.22 21.41
N SER A 11 17.59 29.58 22.51
CA SER A 11 17.84 30.99 22.88
C SER A 11 18.75 31.73 21.89
N VAL A 12 19.57 30.98 21.15
CA VAL A 12 20.48 31.50 20.13
C VAL A 12 20.31 30.68 18.86
N LEU A 13 20.07 31.36 17.75
CA LEU A 13 20.03 30.77 16.42
C LEU A 13 21.36 30.98 15.72
N GLN A 14 21.80 29.95 15.01
CA GLN A 14 22.95 30.03 14.13
C GLN A 14 22.47 29.86 12.69
N LEU A 15 22.60 30.90 11.89
CA LEU A 15 22.28 30.90 10.46
C LEU A 15 23.53 31.42 9.74
N ASP A 16 24.04 30.65 8.79
CA ASP A 16 25.22 31.00 7.96
C ASP A 16 26.44 31.46 8.77
N GLY A 17 26.71 30.79 9.90
CA GLY A 17 27.83 31.11 10.78
C GLY A 17 27.63 32.35 11.67
N ARG A 18 26.48 33.04 11.55
CA ARG A 18 26.12 34.19 12.40
C ARG A 18 25.21 33.75 13.53
N ARG A 19 25.45 34.31 14.73
CA ARG A 19 24.65 34.05 15.94
C ARG A 19 23.63 35.16 16.11
N TYR A 20 22.36 34.79 16.19
CA TYR A 20 21.24 35.68 16.45
C TYR A 20 20.65 35.34 17.81
N SER A 21 20.47 36.34 18.68
CA SER A 21 19.68 36.16 19.90
C SER A 21 18.21 36.09 19.52
N VAL A 22 17.51 35.04 19.92
CA VAL A 22 16.10 34.86 19.51
C VAL A 22 15.18 35.89 20.16
N GLU A 23 15.55 36.36 21.35
CA GLU A 23 14.80 37.40 22.07
C GLU A 23 14.82 38.74 21.34
N SER A 24 15.91 39.05 20.62
CA SER A 24 16.05 40.29 19.86
C SER A 24 15.49 40.22 18.44
N LEU A 25 15.00 39.05 18.01
CA LEU A 25 14.42 38.89 16.67
C LEU A 25 12.96 39.41 16.64
N PRO A 26 12.53 40.02 15.53
CA PRO A 26 11.12 40.30 15.28
C PRO A 26 10.28 39.02 15.33
N ASP A 27 9.03 39.14 15.77
CA ASP A 27 8.14 37.98 15.94
C ASP A 27 7.86 37.24 14.62
N GLU A 28 7.82 37.97 13.50
CA GLU A 28 7.71 37.39 12.16
C GLU A 28 8.90 36.48 11.81
N ILE A 29 10.11 36.82 12.26
CA ILE A 29 11.28 35.96 12.04
C ILE A 29 11.15 34.73 12.93
N LYS A 30 10.71 34.88 14.18
CA LYS A 30 10.49 33.75 15.10
C LYS A 30 9.47 32.75 14.54
N THR A 31 8.37 33.22 13.94
CA THR A 31 7.38 32.33 13.33
C THR A 31 7.97 31.58 12.13
N LEU A 32 8.73 32.26 11.26
CA LEU A 32 9.43 31.61 10.15
C LEU A 32 10.40 30.52 10.63
N ILE A 33 11.13 30.76 11.71
CA ILE A 33 12.04 29.75 12.29
C ILE A 33 11.26 28.54 12.80
N ILE A 34 10.13 28.76 13.47
CA ILE A 34 9.27 27.66 13.95
C ILE A 34 8.75 26.85 12.75
N ASP A 35 8.30 27.52 11.69
CA ASP A 35 7.75 26.84 10.53
C ASP A 35 8.82 26.10 9.73
N LEU A 36 10.04 26.65 9.65
CA LEU A 36 11.20 25.94 9.11
C LEU A 36 11.51 24.67 9.92
N GLN A 37 11.54 24.77 11.25
CA GLN A 37 11.78 23.60 12.12
C GLN A 37 10.70 22.53 11.95
N LYS A 38 9.43 22.92 11.81
CA LYS A 38 8.34 21.98 11.50
C LYS A 38 8.56 21.32 10.14
N ALA A 39 8.92 22.09 9.12
CA ALA A 39 9.20 21.57 7.78
C ALA A 39 10.37 20.56 7.80
N ASP A 40 11.45 20.90 8.49
CA ASP A 40 12.62 20.02 8.67
C ASP A 40 12.23 18.73 9.39
N ALA A 41 11.42 18.81 10.44
CA ALA A 41 10.93 17.63 11.14
C ALA A 41 10.10 16.71 10.22
N VAL A 42 9.28 17.29 9.34
CA VAL A 42 8.52 16.52 8.33
C VAL A 42 9.46 15.87 7.32
N VAL A 43 10.47 16.59 6.83
CA VAL A 43 11.48 16.03 5.90
C VAL A 43 12.23 14.87 6.54
N GLN A 44 12.70 15.03 7.79
CA GLN A 44 13.40 13.99 8.52
C GLN A 44 12.52 12.75 8.75
N ASN A 45 11.24 12.96 9.08
CA ASN A 45 10.28 11.85 9.24
C ASN A 45 10.11 11.09 7.91
N ARG A 46 9.83 11.79 6.82
CA ARG A 46 9.69 11.18 5.49
C ARG A 46 10.96 10.47 5.03
N SER A 47 12.14 11.01 5.34
CA SER A 47 13.43 10.37 5.06
C SER A 47 13.54 9.00 5.74
N ARG A 48 13.15 8.89 7.02
CA ARG A 48 13.09 7.60 7.72
C ARG A 48 12.10 6.64 7.08
N THR A 49 10.92 7.11 6.68
CA THR A 49 9.95 6.27 5.94
C THR A 49 10.55 5.72 4.65
N VAL A 50 11.24 6.57 3.87
CA VAL A 50 11.90 6.16 2.63
C VAL A 50 12.98 5.10 2.90
N GLN A 51 13.76 5.22 3.98
CA GLN A 51 14.75 4.20 4.36
C GLN A 51 14.10 2.85 4.65
N VAL A 52 13.01 2.83 5.42
CA VAL A 52 12.26 1.59 5.71
C VAL A 52 11.66 0.98 4.45
N LEU A 53 11.14 1.79 3.54
CA LEU A 53 10.63 1.30 2.25
C LEU A 53 11.74 0.72 1.37
N LYS A 54 12.94 1.31 1.39
CA LYS A 54 14.10 0.79 0.65
C LYS A 54 14.54 -0.59 1.17
N THR A 55 14.57 -0.78 2.50
CA THR A 55 14.91 -2.09 3.08
C THR A 55 13.85 -3.12 2.69
N ALA A 56 12.56 -2.80 2.86
CA ALA A 56 11.47 -3.69 2.47
C ALA A 56 11.48 -4.05 0.97
N HIS A 57 11.77 -3.08 0.10
CA HIS A 57 11.91 -3.34 -1.34
C HIS A 57 13.08 -4.29 -1.64
N THR A 58 14.21 -4.12 -0.96
CA THR A 58 15.38 -4.99 -1.11
C THR A 58 15.05 -6.42 -0.66
N ASP A 59 14.36 -6.57 0.48
CA ASP A 59 13.91 -7.88 1.00
C ASP A 59 12.91 -8.56 0.06
N LEU A 60 12.00 -7.80 -0.54
CA LEU A 60 11.06 -8.35 -1.52
C LEU A 60 11.78 -8.78 -2.80
N LYS A 61 12.77 -8.01 -3.25
CA LYS A 61 13.59 -8.36 -4.42
C LYS A 61 14.36 -9.66 -4.18
N THR A 62 14.99 -9.82 -3.01
CA THR A 62 15.73 -11.05 -2.69
C THR A 62 14.79 -12.26 -2.60
N LYS A 63 13.62 -12.11 -1.96
CA LYS A 63 12.59 -13.16 -1.93
C LYS A 63 12.11 -13.55 -3.32
N LEU A 64 11.88 -12.56 -4.20
CA LEU A 64 11.49 -12.81 -5.58
C LEU A 64 12.58 -13.57 -6.34
N GLN A 65 13.84 -13.18 -6.19
CA GLN A 65 14.97 -13.87 -6.82
C GLN A 65 15.10 -15.32 -6.31
N GLN A 66 14.94 -15.55 -5.02
CA GLN A 66 14.95 -16.90 -4.44
C GLN A 66 13.80 -17.76 -4.98
N ALA A 67 12.58 -17.20 -5.07
CA ALA A 67 11.43 -17.91 -5.61
C ALA A 67 11.61 -18.28 -7.09
N LEU A 68 12.16 -17.37 -7.90
CA LEU A 68 12.47 -17.67 -9.31
C LEU A 68 13.52 -18.79 -9.43
N GLN A 69 14.60 -18.74 -8.64
CA GLN A 69 15.61 -19.81 -8.63
C GLN A 69 15.02 -21.16 -8.22
N GLN A 70 14.11 -21.18 -7.23
CA GLN A 70 13.41 -22.40 -6.83
C GLN A 70 12.47 -22.94 -7.91
N GLN A 71 11.89 -22.06 -8.73
CA GLN A 71 11.04 -22.44 -9.85
C GLN A 71 11.87 -22.97 -11.04
N ASP A 72 13.01 -22.37 -11.33
CA ASP A 72 13.96 -22.85 -12.35
C ASP A 72 14.63 -24.19 -11.96
N LEU A 73 14.64 -24.53 -10.67
CA LEU A 73 15.09 -25.81 -10.12
C LEU A 73 14.02 -26.91 -10.13
N SER A 74 12.86 -26.68 -10.75
CA SER A 74 11.90 -27.76 -11.07
C SER A 74 12.14 -28.26 -12.50
N PRO A 75 13.04 -29.23 -12.74
CA PRO A 75 13.10 -29.87 -14.04
C PRO A 75 11.83 -30.72 -14.18
N ASP A 76 11.04 -30.42 -15.20
CA ASP A 76 10.32 -31.41 -15.99
C ASP A 76 9.64 -32.57 -15.24
N GLN A 77 8.43 -32.33 -14.73
CA GLN A 77 7.40 -33.37 -14.63
C GLN A 77 6.12 -32.84 -15.27
N GLY A 78 6.17 -32.64 -16.58
CA GLY A 78 5.04 -32.10 -17.34
C GLY A 78 5.01 -32.47 -18.81
N ILE A 79 5.82 -33.41 -19.30
CA ILE A 79 5.63 -33.99 -20.65
C ILE A 79 5.88 -35.51 -20.61
N GLN A 80 4.96 -36.25 -19.98
CA GLN A 80 4.59 -37.56 -20.52
C GLN A 80 3.10 -37.46 -20.87
N ALA A 81 2.82 -37.16 -22.14
CA ALA A 81 1.54 -37.53 -22.73
C ALA A 81 1.57 -39.05 -22.92
N PRO A 82 0.80 -39.84 -22.17
CA PRO A 82 0.59 -41.23 -22.55
C PRO A 82 -0.14 -41.21 -23.90
N VAL A 83 0.43 -41.92 -24.86
CA VAL A 83 -0.14 -42.20 -26.18
C VAL A 83 -1.56 -42.73 -25.96
N ALA A 84 -2.58 -41.92 -26.28
CA ALA A 84 -3.96 -42.38 -26.30
C ALA A 84 -4.14 -43.22 -27.57
N PRO A 85 -4.52 -44.51 -27.47
CA PRO A 85 -4.95 -45.26 -28.64
C PRO A 85 -6.27 -44.66 -29.11
N MET A 86 -6.34 -44.26 -30.38
CA MET A 86 -7.60 -43.91 -31.03
C MET A 86 -8.57 -45.09 -30.96
N PRO A 87 -9.84 -44.88 -30.59
CA PRO A 87 -10.93 -45.65 -31.15
C PRO A 87 -11.72 -44.79 -32.15
N ALA A 88 -12.14 -45.48 -33.21
CA ALA A 88 -12.81 -44.97 -34.39
C ALA A 88 -14.17 -44.29 -34.11
N GLU A 89 -14.55 -43.44 -35.06
CA GLU A 89 -15.86 -42.82 -35.25
C GLU A 89 -17.04 -43.77 -35.03
N VAL A 90 -18.13 -43.29 -34.39
CA VAL A 90 -19.50 -43.52 -34.88
C VAL A 90 -20.45 -42.37 -34.47
N PRO A 91 -21.38 -41.91 -35.34
CA PRO A 91 -22.16 -40.67 -35.19
C PRO A 91 -23.67 -40.88 -34.92
N VAL A 92 -24.32 -39.88 -34.27
CA VAL A 92 -25.78 -39.49 -34.17
C VAL A 92 -26.79 -40.58 -33.69
N ASP A 93 -27.67 -40.39 -32.69
CA ASP A 93 -28.95 -39.65 -32.58
C ASP A 93 -29.46 -39.89 -31.11
N ASP A 94 -30.24 -39.07 -30.39
CA ASP A 94 -31.56 -38.46 -30.65
C ASP A 94 -31.89 -37.48 -29.47
N PRO A 95 -32.77 -36.46 -29.62
CA PRO A 95 -33.02 -35.41 -28.64
C PRO A 95 -34.36 -35.58 -27.89
N ARG A 96 -34.36 -35.58 -26.54
CA ARG A 96 -35.52 -35.12 -25.75
C ARG A 96 -35.26 -34.98 -24.23
N ALA A 97 -35.35 -33.71 -23.81
CA ALA A 97 -35.98 -33.23 -22.57
C ALA A 97 -35.60 -33.84 -21.21
N SER A 98 -34.79 -33.09 -20.46
CA SER A 98 -35.20 -32.60 -19.13
C SER A 98 -34.48 -31.27 -18.86
N GLU A 99 -35.30 -30.24 -18.67
CA GLU A 99 -34.94 -28.86 -18.38
C GLU A 99 -34.22 -28.75 -17.03
N GLU A 100 -33.19 -27.90 -16.93
CA GLU A 100 -33.04 -26.89 -15.85
C GLU A 100 -31.96 -25.86 -16.27
N GLN A 101 -32.39 -24.60 -16.42
CA GLN A 101 -31.73 -23.36 -15.95
C GLN A 101 -30.23 -23.17 -16.30
N GLY A 102 -29.78 -22.16 -17.03
CA GLY A 102 -30.22 -20.79 -17.04
C GLY A 102 -28.97 -19.92 -17.25
N SER A 103 -29.05 -18.98 -18.18
CA SER A 103 -28.10 -17.89 -18.35
C SER A 103 -27.98 -17.03 -17.08
N GLU A 104 -26.78 -16.86 -16.52
CA GLU A 104 -26.53 -15.90 -15.42
C GLU A 104 -25.15 -15.24 -15.65
N SER A 105 -25.06 -14.13 -16.38
CA SER A 105 -25.10 -12.75 -15.85
C SER A 105 -24.24 -12.53 -14.59
N PRO A 106 -23.36 -11.51 -14.56
CA PRO A 106 -22.47 -11.27 -13.43
C PRO A 106 -23.28 -10.97 -12.17
N ARG A 107 -23.11 -11.81 -11.14
CA ARG A 107 -23.85 -11.77 -9.88
C ARG A 107 -23.90 -10.35 -9.28
N PRO A 108 -25.10 -9.77 -9.07
CA PRO A 108 -25.28 -8.46 -8.48
C PRO A 108 -25.05 -8.54 -6.95
N GLY A 109 -23.80 -8.46 -6.54
CA GLY A 109 -23.47 -8.47 -5.10
C GLY A 109 -22.05 -8.05 -4.75
N THR A 110 -21.10 -8.17 -5.67
CA THR A 110 -19.69 -7.83 -5.43
C THR A 110 -19.45 -6.32 -5.41
N VAL A 111 -20.20 -5.55 -6.22
CA VAL A 111 -20.03 -4.09 -6.33
C VAL A 111 -20.55 -3.34 -5.10
N ARG A 112 -21.58 -3.86 -4.42
CA ARG A 112 -22.10 -3.25 -3.18
C ARG A 112 -21.06 -3.29 -2.05
N ARG A 113 -20.35 -4.42 -1.88
CA ARG A 113 -19.33 -4.59 -0.83
C ARG A 113 -18.14 -3.63 -0.95
N ALA A 114 -17.74 -3.26 -2.16
CA ALA A 114 -16.63 -2.33 -2.35
C ALA A 114 -17.00 -0.90 -1.92
N LYS A 115 -18.21 -0.45 -2.28
CA LYS A 115 -18.69 0.90 -1.94
C LYS A 115 -18.93 1.07 -0.43
N ASP A 116 -19.41 0.03 0.25
CA ASP A 116 -19.63 0.07 1.70
C ASP A 116 -18.33 0.17 2.52
N LYS A 117 -17.25 -0.46 2.05
CA LYS A 117 -15.92 -0.35 2.68
C LYS A 117 -15.37 1.08 2.56
N VAL A 118 -15.50 1.71 1.40
CA VAL A 118 -15.05 3.09 1.17
C VAL A 118 -15.89 4.08 1.99
N LYS A 119 -17.20 3.89 2.05
CA LYS A 119 -18.09 4.74 2.87
C LYS A 119 -17.83 4.59 4.37
N GLY A 120 -17.55 3.37 4.84
CA GLY A 120 -17.16 3.11 6.23
C GLY A 120 -15.81 3.74 6.60
N LEU A 121 -14.84 3.69 5.68
CA LEU A 121 -13.54 4.33 5.85
C LEU A 121 -13.69 5.87 5.91
N LEU A 122 -14.45 6.45 4.97
CA LEU A 122 -14.68 7.89 4.92
C LEU A 122 -15.42 8.41 6.17
N ARG A 123 -16.38 7.63 6.71
CA ARG A 123 -17.04 7.96 7.98
C ARG A 123 -16.07 7.97 9.17
N ARG A 124 -15.10 7.05 9.22
CA ARG A 124 -14.07 7.05 10.29
C ARG A 124 -13.10 8.23 10.18
N PHE A 125 -12.78 8.67 8.96
CA PHE A 125 -11.85 9.77 8.76
C PHE A 125 -12.48 11.16 8.85
N MET A 126 -13.76 11.32 8.50
CA MET A 126 -14.45 12.62 8.55
C MET A 126 -15.47 12.77 9.69
N GLY A 127 -15.97 11.67 10.26
CA GLY A 127 -17.05 11.68 11.27
C GLY A 127 -16.58 11.40 12.69
N GLY A 128 -15.30 11.66 12.99
CA GLY A 128 -14.80 11.58 14.36
C GLY A 128 -15.26 12.78 15.17
N ASP A 129 -16.54 12.80 15.57
CA ASP A 129 -16.98 13.43 16.82
C ASP A 129 -18.39 12.95 17.21
N GLN A 130 -18.57 12.78 18.52
CA GLN A 130 -19.79 12.48 19.29
C GLN A 130 -20.11 10.99 19.54
N SER A 131 -19.61 10.56 20.71
CA SER A 131 -20.33 9.88 21.81
C SER A 131 -21.18 8.65 21.51
#